data_AF-A0A7R7DV42-F1
#
_entry.id   AF-A0A7R7DV42-F1
#
_cell.length_a   1.000
_cell.length_b   1.000
_cell.length_c   1.000
_cell.angle_alpha   90.00
_cell.angle_beta   90.00
_cell.angle_gamma   90.00
#
_symmetry.space_group_name_H-M   'P 1'
#
loop_
_entity.id
_entity.type
_entity.pdbx_description
1 polymer ?
#
loop_
_entity_poly.entity_id
_entity_poly.type
_entity_poly.pdbx_seq_one_letter_code
_entity_poly.pdbx_strand_id
1 'polypeptide(L)' 'MTLALATDPTTVTRIEIADHVESAFATGAASRDDLLGAARTAGARPALLAVLGDLPDRPYAELRQLWTDLPEIPIAR' A
#
# COMPACT_ATOMS: atom_id res chain seq x y z
N MET A 1 33.68 5.00 -0.84
CA MET A 1 33.13 4.90 -2.22
C MET A 1 31.65 4.61 -2.08
N THR A 2 30.81 5.65 -2.24
CA THR A 2 29.35 5.55 -2.13
C THR A 2 28.80 5.05 -3.47
N LEU A 3 28.23 3.85 -3.50
CA LEU A 3 27.45 3.36 -4.63
C LEU A 3 25.98 3.39 -4.23
N ALA A 4 25.20 4.08 -5.07
CA ALA A 4 23.77 4.31 -4.92
C ALA A 4 23.01 2.99 -4.73
N LEU A 5 22.11 2.98 -3.73
CA LEU A 5 21.19 1.89 -3.48
C LEU A 5 20.30 1.72 -4.71
N ALA A 6 20.59 0.71 -5.54
CA ALA A 6 19.59 0.18 -6.45
C ALA A 6 18.46 -0.36 -5.59
N THR A 7 17.32 0.32 -5.56
CA THR A 7 16.17 -0.03 -4.71
C THR A 7 15.79 -1.49 -4.95
N ASP A 8 15.86 -2.27 -3.86
CA ASP A 8 15.66 -3.71 -3.81
C ASP A 8 14.30 -4.06 -4.47
N PRO A 9 14.21 -5.03 -5.41
CA PRO A 9 12.94 -5.46 -5.98
C PRO A 9 11.89 -5.91 -4.93
N THR A 10 12.29 -6.12 -3.67
CA THR A 10 11.39 -6.36 -2.55
C THR A 10 10.72 -5.10 -1.99
N THR A 11 11.19 -3.90 -2.33
CA THR A 11 10.65 -2.64 -1.82
C THR A 11 9.26 -2.38 -2.41
N VAL A 12 8.26 -2.22 -1.54
CA VAL A 12 6.90 -1.84 -1.92
C VAL A 12 6.86 -0.34 -2.21
N THR A 13 6.10 0.10 -3.21
CA THR A 13 5.98 1.53 -3.58
C THR A 13 4.54 2.03 -3.42
N ARG A 14 4.36 3.36 -3.32
CA ARG A 14 3.01 3.96 -3.23
C ARG A 14 2.19 3.70 -4.49
N ILE A 15 2.82 3.69 -5.67
CA ILE A 15 2.15 3.32 -6.93
C ILE A 15 1.69 1.86 -6.86
N GLU A 16 2.56 0.94 -6.45
CA GLU A 16 2.19 -0.48 -6.30
C GLU A 16 1.00 -0.64 -5.34
N ILE A 17 1.02 0.05 -4.20
CA ILE A 17 -0.10 0.03 -3.25
C ILE A 17 -1.37 0.58 -3.90
N ALA A 18 -1.31 1.76 -4.53
CA ALA A 18 -2.44 2.41 -5.17
C ALA A 18 -3.12 1.49 -6.19
N ASP A 19 -2.35 0.88 -7.08
CA ASP A 19 -2.83 -0.01 -8.14
C ASP A 19 -3.60 -1.22 -7.59
N HIS A 20 -3.21 -1.71 -6.40
CA HIS A 20 -3.82 -2.91 -5.79
C HIS A 20 -5.03 -2.60 -4.90
N VAL A 21 -5.16 -1.38 -4.37
CA VAL A 21 -6.20 -1.05 -3.37
C VAL A 21 -7.25 -0.06 -3.84
N GLU A 22 -7.09 0.55 -5.02
CA GLU A 22 -8.04 1.56 -5.54
C GLU A 22 -9.48 1.05 -5.54
N SER A 23 -9.70 -0.22 -5.91
CA SER A 23 -11.03 -0.82 -5.93
C SER A 23 -11.72 -0.89 -4.56
N ALA A 24 -10.97 -0.87 -3.45
CA ALA A 24 -11.53 -0.85 -2.10
C ALA A 24 -12.32 0.44 -1.83
N PHE A 25 -12.00 1.53 -2.53
CA PHE A 25 -12.64 2.83 -2.35
C PHE A 25 -13.87 3.05 -3.27
N ALA A 26 -14.22 2.07 -4.11
CA ALA A 26 -15.29 2.22 -5.11
C ALA A 26 -16.66 2.54 -4.50
N THR A 27 -16.90 2.14 -3.25
CA THR A 27 -18.17 2.36 -2.53
C THR A 27 -18.06 3.37 -1.38
N GLY A 28 -16.91 4.05 -1.23
CA GLY A 28 -16.66 5.02 -0.17
C GLY A 28 -15.41 4.70 0.65
N ALA A 29 -15.45 4.99 1.95
CA ALA A 29 -14.33 4.74 2.86
C ALA A 29 -14.00 3.24 2.97
N ALA A 30 -12.72 2.90 3.01
CA ALA A 30 -12.22 1.54 3.09
C ALA A 30 -11.57 1.27 4.45
N SER A 31 -11.90 0.14 5.08
CA SER A 31 -11.18 -0.36 6.26
C SER A 31 -9.87 -1.05 5.85
N ARG A 32 -9.00 -1.34 6.83
CA ARG A 32 -7.80 -2.16 6.60
C ARG A 32 -8.14 -3.52 5.97
N ASP A 33 -9.23 -4.14 6.41
CA ASP A 33 -9.67 -5.43 5.88
C ASP A 33 -10.16 -5.32 4.43
N ASP A 34 -10.83 -4.22 4.07
CA ASP A 34 -11.23 -3.94 2.69
C ASP A 34 -10.00 -3.75 1.79
N LEU A 35 -8.99 -3.00 2.27
CA LEU A 35 -7.71 -2.81 1.55
C LEU A 35 -6.99 -4.14 1.34
N LEU A 36 -6.91 -4.98 2.37
CA LEU A 36 -6.33 -6.33 2.28
C LEU A 36 -7.14 -7.23 1.34
N GLY A 37 -8.47 -7.14 1.35
CA GLY A 37 -9.35 -7.88 0.45
C GLY A 37 -9.15 -7.50 -1.02
N ALA A 38 -9.11 -6.20 -1.31
CA ALA A 38 -8.84 -5.68 -2.64
C ALA A 38 -7.44 -6.10 -3.14
N ALA A 39 -6.41 -5.93 -2.30
CA ALA A 39 -5.05 -6.30 -2.65
C ALA A 39 -4.91 -7.81 -2.96
N ARG A 40 -5.54 -8.68 -2.16
CA ARG A 40 -5.56 -10.13 -2.42
C ARG A 40 -6.26 -10.45 -3.75
N THR A 41 -7.40 -9.81 -4.01
CA THR A 41 -8.16 -9.99 -5.26
C THR A 41 -7.35 -9.55 -6.48
N ALA A 42 -6.55 -8.50 -6.35
CA ALA A 42 -5.64 -8.00 -7.38
C ALA A 42 -4.35 -8.84 -7.53
N GLY A 43 -4.14 -9.86 -6.69
CA GLY A 43 -2.95 -10.71 -6.76
C GLY A 43 -1.69 -10.08 -6.14
N ALA A 44 -1.86 -9.19 -5.17
CA ALA A 44 -0.73 -8.54 -4.50
C ALA A 44 0.23 -9.55 -3.86
N ARG A 45 1.52 -9.25 -3.96
CA ARG A 45 2.58 -10.05 -3.35
C ARG A 45 2.56 -9.98 -1.81
N PRO A 46 3.12 -10.97 -1.10
CA PRO A 46 3.12 -11.01 0.36
C PRO A 46 3.70 -9.76 1.05
N ALA A 47 4.72 -9.13 0.47
CA ALA A 47 5.32 -7.91 1.01
C ALA A 47 4.33 -6.73 1.07
N LEU A 48 3.49 -6.56 0.04
CA LEU A 48 2.46 -5.52 0.02
C LEU A 48 1.38 -5.82 1.06
N LEU A 49 0.97 -7.09 1.18
CA LEU A 49 0.00 -7.51 2.19
C LEU A 49 0.50 -7.28 3.62
N ALA A 50 1.81 -7.47 3.86
CA ALA A 50 2.42 -7.15 5.15
C ALA A 50 2.34 -5.65 5.46
N VAL A 51 2.71 -4.79 4.50
CA VAL A 51 2.61 -3.33 4.63
C VAL A 51 1.18 -2.88 4.95
N LEU A 52 0.18 -3.42 4.24
CA LEU A 52 -1.23 -3.10 4.52
C LEU A 52 -1.70 -3.67 5.88
N GLY A 53 -1.15 -4.80 6.31
CA GLY A 53 -1.46 -5.41 7.60
C GLY A 53 -1.05 -4.55 8.79
N ASP A 54 0.01 -3.77 8.66
CA ASP A 54 0.55 -2.87 9.69
C ASP A 54 -0.23 -1.56 9.82
N LEU A 55 -1.18 -1.27 8.91
CA LEU A 55 -2.03 -0.09 9.01
C LEU A 55 -2.88 -0.11 10.29
N PRO A 56 -3.17 1.06 10.88
CA PRO A 56 -4.17 1.19 11.93
C PRO A 56 -5.53 0.64 11.52
N ASP A 57 -6.23 0.02 12.48
CA ASP A 57 -7.58 -0.48 12.28
C ASP A 57 -8.61 0.67 12.36
N ARG A 58 -8.73 1.42 11.25
CA ARG A 58 -9.67 2.53 11.08
C ARG A 58 -10.11 2.65 9.62
N PRO A 59 -11.26 3.29 9.35
CA PRO A 59 -11.64 3.60 7.97
C PRO A 59 -10.76 4.73 7.40
N TYR A 60 -10.35 4.54 6.15
CA TYR A 60 -9.69 5.53 5.31
C TYR A 60 -10.70 6.09 4.32
N ALA A 61 -10.88 7.40 4.31
CA ALA A 61 -11.80 8.08 3.40
C ALA A 61 -11.25 8.18 1.97
N GLU A 62 -9.92 8.25 1.83
CA GLU A 62 -9.25 8.35 0.53
C GLU A 62 -7.84 7.74 0.60
N LEU A 63 -7.33 7.31 -0.56
CA LEU A 63 -6.00 6.71 -0.70
C LEU A 63 -4.88 7.56 -0.08
N ARG A 64 -5.00 8.88 -0.16
CA ARG A 64 -3.97 9.82 0.33
C ARG A 64 -3.74 9.72 1.83
N GLN A 65 -4.73 9.26 2.60
CA GLN A 65 -4.59 9.07 4.04
C GLN A 65 -3.65 7.91 4.40
N LEU A 66 -3.48 6.93 3.52
CA LEU A 66 -2.52 5.83 3.73
C LEU A 66 -1.09 6.37 3.87
N TRP A 67 -0.76 7.45 3.14
CA TRP A 67 0.59 8.02 3.14
C TRP A 67 0.97 8.75 4.41
N THR A 68 -0.01 9.06 5.27
CA THR A 68 0.25 9.55 6.63
C THR A 68 0.72 8.43 7.55
N ASP A 69 0.19 7.22 7.37
CA ASP A 69 0.52 6.05 8.18
C ASP A 69 1.69 5.24 7.60
N LEU A 70 2.06 5.51 6.33
CA LEU A 70 3.16 4.86 5.60
C LEU A 70 4.18 5.88 5.05
N PRO A 71 4.79 6.74 5.90
CA PRO A 71 5.68 7.81 5.44
C PRO A 71 6.95 7.31 4.75
N GLU A 72 7.47 6.15 5.14
CA GLU A 72 8.70 5.52 4.64
C GLU A 72 8.54 4.85 3.27
N ILE A 73 7.31 4.65 2.80
CA ILE A 73 7.06 4.00 1.51
C ILE A 73 7.40 4.97 0.36
N PRO A 74 8.35 4.62 -0.53
CA PRO A 74 8.74 5.48 -1.65
C PRO A 74 7.62 5.59 -2.70
N ILE A 75 7.56 6.71 -3.42
CA ILE A 75 6.51 6.97 -4.43
C ILE A 75 6.59 5.96 -5.59
N ALA A 76 7.76 5.85 -6.20
CA ALA A 76 8.05 5.02 -7.37
C ALA A 76 9.51 4.53 -7.30
N ARG A 77 9.86 3.61 -8.21
CA ARG A 77 11.24 3.14 -8.39
C ARG A 77 12.12 4.20 -9.03
#